data_AF-A0A3M1YF00-F1
#
_entry.id   AF-A0A3M1YF00-F1
#
_cell.length_a   1.000
_cell.length_b   1.000
_cell.length_c   1.000
_cell.angle_alpha   90.00
_cell.angle_beta   90.00
_cell.angle_gamma   90.00
#
_symmetry.space_group_name_H-M   'P 1'
#
loop_
_entity.id
_entity.type
_entity.pdbx_description
1 polymer ?
#
loop_
_entity_poly.entity_id
_entity_poly.type
_entity_poly.pdbx_seq_one_letter_code
_entity_poly.pdbx_strand_id
1 'polypeptide(L)'
;MPNADRINDTMIDASPTKDFFISMLVKDIPLIRAVIDLVDNSIDGARRIRDDKNYDGLWINLELSQDRFKIADNCGGIPLEVAQKYAFRFGRPSDAPQTEYSVGQFGVGMKRAIFKFGNRFKVISSHPEAYFLIEEKISD
;
A
#
# COMPACT_ATOMS: atom_id res chain seq x y z
N MET A 1 44.84 -9.59 -27.04
CA MET A 1 44.48 -9.59 -25.60
C MET A 1 43.05 -10.11 -25.50
N PRO A 2 42.76 -11.24 -24.83
CA PRO A 2 41.38 -11.68 -24.67
C PRO A 2 40.84 -11.41 -23.25
N ASN A 3 39.63 -10.82 -23.24
CA ASN A 3 38.53 -10.94 -22.29
C ASN A 3 38.76 -10.58 -20.81
N ALA A 4 38.55 -9.30 -20.50
CA ALA A 4 37.82 -8.91 -19.30
C ALA A 4 36.33 -9.13 -19.58
N ASP A 5 35.78 -10.28 -19.17
CA ASP A 5 34.34 -10.54 -18.94
C ASP A 5 34.14 -12.03 -18.63
N ARG A 6 34.77 -12.51 -17.55
CA ARG A 6 34.29 -13.70 -16.84
C ARG A 6 33.59 -13.19 -15.59
N ILE A 7 32.27 -13.02 -15.67
CA ILE A 7 31.44 -12.94 -14.46
C ILE A 7 31.71 -14.24 -13.69
N ASN A 8 32.21 -14.10 -12.46
CA ASN A 8 32.60 -15.23 -11.61
C ASN A 8 31.37 -16.10 -11.29
N ASP A 9 31.38 -17.33 -11.80
CA ASP A 9 30.42 -18.42 -11.56
C ASP A 9 30.43 -18.95 -10.10
N THR A 10 30.99 -18.18 -9.16
CA THR A 10 31.17 -18.52 -7.74
C THR A 10 30.38 -17.61 -6.80
N MET A 11 29.53 -16.72 -7.34
CA MET A 11 28.67 -15.88 -6.50
C MET A 11 27.52 -16.70 -5.92
N ILE A 12 27.40 -16.69 -4.60
CA ILE A 12 26.28 -17.29 -3.87
C ILE A 12 25.15 -16.25 -3.82
N ASP A 13 23.99 -16.58 -4.40
CA ASP A 13 22.79 -15.78 -4.23
C ASP A 13 22.17 -16.03 -2.85
N ALA A 14 22.21 -15.02 -1.99
CA ALA A 14 21.62 -15.03 -0.64
C ALA A 14 20.38 -14.12 -0.55
N SER A 15 19.82 -13.68 -1.69
CA SER A 15 18.62 -12.86 -1.70
C SER A 15 17.40 -13.66 -1.22
N PRO A 16 16.48 -13.05 -0.44
CA PRO A 16 15.26 -13.73 -0.06
C PRO A 16 14.37 -13.95 -1.27
N THR A 17 13.66 -15.08 -1.33
CA THR A 17 12.62 -15.26 -2.34
C THR A 17 11.49 -14.26 -2.10
N LYS A 18 10.81 -13.86 -3.17
CA LYS A 18 9.65 -12.95 -3.11
C LYS A 18 8.57 -13.48 -2.15
N ASP A 19 8.29 -14.78 -2.21
CA ASP A 19 7.30 -15.42 -1.35
C ASP A 19 7.73 -15.42 0.11
N PHE A 20 9.01 -15.69 0.39
CA PHE A 20 9.53 -15.62 1.75
C PHE A 20 9.41 -14.20 2.30
N PHE A 21 9.80 -13.18 1.53
CA PHE A 21 9.68 -11.77 1.91
C PHE A 21 8.24 -11.37 2.21
N ILE A 22 7.28 -11.71 1.34
CA ILE A 22 5.86 -11.41 1.54
C ILE A 22 5.33 -12.14 2.79
N SER A 23 5.68 -13.42 2.97
CA SER A 23 5.23 -14.20 4.12
C SER A 23 5.71 -13.58 5.44
N MET A 24 6.96 -13.10 5.50
CA MET A 24 7.52 -12.42 6.67
C MET A 24 6.82 -11.09 6.95
N LEU A 25 6.40 -10.34 5.93
CA LEU A 25 5.69 -9.07 6.10
C LEU A 25 4.31 -9.21 6.75
N VAL A 26 3.62 -10.35 6.54
CA VAL A 26 2.22 -10.53 6.99
C VAL A 26 2.04 -11.58 8.08
N LYS A 27 3.11 -12.30 8.43
CA LYS A 27 3.10 -13.44 9.37
C LYS A 27 2.36 -13.12 10.66
N ASP A 28 2.74 -12.02 11.31
CA ASP A 28 2.28 -11.67 12.65
C ASP A 28 1.21 -10.57 12.64
N ILE A 29 0.54 -10.36 11.50
CA ILE A 29 -0.50 -9.34 11.34
C ILE A 29 -1.87 -10.00 11.41
N PRO A 30 -2.69 -9.72 12.44
CA PRO A 30 -4.08 -10.15 12.49
C PRO A 30 -4.89 -9.55 11.34
N LEU A 31 -5.88 -10.30 10.84
CA LEU A 31 -6.75 -9.82 9.75
C LEU A 31 -7.44 -8.49 10.10
N ILE A 32 -7.93 -8.36 11.34
CA ILE A 32 -8.55 -7.13 11.82
C ILE A 32 -7.59 -5.94 11.79
N ARG A 33 -6.30 -6.15 12.07
CA ARG A 33 -5.29 -5.09 11.99
C ARG A 33 -5.06 -4.65 10.54
N ALA A 34 -5.07 -5.59 9.60
CA ALA A 34 -5.00 -5.27 8.17
C ALA A 34 -6.21 -4.44 7.69
N VAL A 35 -7.42 -4.71 8.20
CA VAL A 35 -8.60 -3.87 7.92
C VAL A 35 -8.39 -2.46 8.47
N ILE A 36 -7.96 -2.34 9.74
CA ILE A 36 -7.72 -1.04 10.39
C ILE A 36 -6.68 -0.22 9.63
N ASP A 37 -5.59 -0.84 9.19
CA ASP A 37 -4.55 -0.17 8.39
C ASP A 37 -5.10 0.43 7.07
N LEU A 38 -6.19 -0.11 6.52
CA LEU A 38 -6.86 0.45 5.33
C LEU A 38 -7.86 1.54 5.69
N VAL A 39 -8.63 1.35 6.76
CA VAL A 39 -9.56 2.36 7.30
C VAL A 39 -8.81 3.64 7.68
N ASP A 40 -7.62 3.51 8.27
CA ASP A 40 -6.75 4.63 8.61
C ASP A 40 -6.38 5.47 7.38
N ASN A 41 -6.17 4.85 6.20
CA ASN A 41 -5.90 5.59 4.97
C ASN A 41 -7.12 6.40 4.50
N SER A 42 -8.32 5.85 4.65
CA SER A 42 -9.57 6.57 4.34
C SER A 42 -9.79 7.73 5.32
N ILE A 43 -9.48 7.55 6.61
CA ILE A 43 -9.55 8.63 7.62
C ILE A 43 -8.53 9.73 7.32
N ASP A 44 -7.29 9.37 6.95
CA ASP A 44 -6.28 10.33 6.54
C ASP A 44 -6.73 11.12 5.29
N GLY A 45 -7.41 10.47 4.35
CA GLY A 45 -8.07 11.13 3.23
C GLY A 45 -9.14 12.14 3.67
N ALA A 46 -10.03 11.72 4.56
CA ALA A 46 -11.11 12.55 5.07
C ALA A 46 -10.58 13.80 5.78
N ARG A 47 -9.53 13.65 6.60
CA ARG A 47 -8.85 14.76 7.29
C ARG A 47 -8.26 15.78 6.32
N ARG A 48 -7.72 15.34 5.17
CA ARG A 48 -7.17 16.26 4.15
C ARG A 48 -8.23 17.13 3.48
N ILE A 49 -9.49 16.70 3.44
CA ILE A 49 -10.59 17.42 2.77
C ILE A 49 -11.57 18.09 3.74
N ARG A 50 -11.32 18.01 5.05
CA ARG A 50 -12.18 18.54 6.14
C ARG A 50 -11.34 19.17 7.25
N ASP A 51 -10.89 20.39 7.01
CA ASP A 51 -10.17 21.20 8.00
C ASP A 51 -11.02 21.53 9.23
N ASP A 52 -12.34 21.63 9.04
CA ASP A 52 -13.34 21.88 10.09
C ASP A 52 -13.65 20.66 10.96
N LYS A 53 -13.07 19.50 10.64
CA LYS A 53 -13.33 18.20 11.29
C LYS A 53 -14.78 17.75 11.21
N ASN A 54 -15.57 18.29 10.28
CA ASN A 54 -16.91 17.81 10.00
C ASN A 54 -16.86 16.70 8.93
N TYR A 55 -17.10 15.46 9.35
CA TYR A 55 -17.06 14.30 8.45
C TYR A 55 -18.44 13.89 7.92
N ASP A 56 -19.46 14.73 8.10
CA ASP A 56 -20.81 14.46 7.58
C ASP A 56 -20.80 14.22 6.07
N GLY A 57 -21.51 13.17 5.65
CA GLY A 57 -21.58 12.73 4.25
C GLY A 57 -20.37 11.94 3.75
N LEU A 58 -19.31 11.78 4.56
CA LEU A 58 -18.23 10.85 4.27
C LEU A 58 -18.57 9.44 4.74
N TRP A 59 -18.11 8.43 4.02
CA TRP A 59 -18.37 7.03 4.32
C TRP A 59 -17.16 6.15 3.99
N ILE A 60 -17.10 5.02 4.68
CA ILE A 60 -16.19 3.91 4.40
C ILE A 60 -17.07 2.66 4.35
N ASN A 61 -17.06 1.96 3.22
CA ASN A 61 -17.83 0.74 3.01
C ASN A 61 -16.90 -0.47 2.93
N LEU A 62 -17.26 -1.53 3.63
CA LEU A 62 -16.53 -2.80 3.65
C LEU A 62 -17.41 -3.90 3.07
N GLU A 63 -16.93 -4.55 2.02
CA GLU A 63 -17.55 -5.73 1.44
C GLU A 63 -16.61 -6.92 1.63
N LEU A 64 -17.10 -7.98 2.28
CA LEU A 64 -16.36 -9.21 2.51
C LEU A 64 -17.14 -10.41 1.95
N SER A 65 -16.43 -11.26 1.23
CA SER A 65 -16.89 -12.54 0.72
C SER A 65 -15.77 -13.58 0.86
N GLN A 66 -16.04 -14.84 0.53
CA GLN A 66 -15.01 -15.88 0.55
C GLN A 66 -13.83 -15.57 -0.38
N ASP A 67 -14.09 -14.93 -1.53
CA ASP A 67 -13.08 -14.75 -2.58
C ASP A 67 -12.59 -13.31 -2.71
N ARG A 68 -13.20 -12.36 -1.99
CA ARG A 68 -12.91 -10.94 -2.14
C ARG A 68 -13.16 -10.15 -0.86
N PHE A 69 -12.18 -9.33 -0.51
CA PHE A 69 -12.31 -8.21 0.40
C PHE A 69 -12.23 -6.90 -0.41
N LYS A 70 -13.13 -5.95 -0.14
CA LYS A 70 -13.12 -4.62 -0.75
C LYS A 70 -13.43 -3.57 0.32
N ILE A 71 -12.61 -2.52 0.33
CA ILE A 71 -12.85 -1.27 1.04
C ILE A 71 -13.04 -0.17 0.00
N ALA A 72 -14.05 0.66 0.17
CA ALA A 72 -14.30 1.84 -0.65
C ALA A 72 -14.65 3.02 0.25
N ASP A 73 -14.33 4.23 -0.20
CA ASP A 73 -14.63 5.46 0.51
C ASP A 73 -14.84 6.63 -0.47
N ASN A 74 -15.39 7.73 0.03
CA ASN A 74 -15.44 9.01 -0.69
C ASN A 74 -14.53 10.09 -0.05
N CYS A 75 -13.43 9.65 0.58
CA CYS A 75 -12.57 10.49 1.43
C CYS A 75 -11.46 11.22 0.64
N GLY A 76 -11.76 11.70 -0.57
CA GLY A 76 -10.87 12.60 -1.33
C GLY A 76 -9.75 11.94 -2.13
N GLY A 77 -9.54 10.62 -2.00
CA GLY A 77 -8.57 9.88 -2.79
C GLY A 77 -7.11 10.15 -2.47
N ILE A 78 -6.22 9.62 -3.32
CA ILE A 78 -4.76 9.69 -3.22
C ILE A 78 -4.24 10.70 -4.26
N PRO A 79 -3.51 11.76 -3.84
CA PRO A 79 -2.84 12.67 -4.78
C PRO A 79 -1.85 11.93 -5.68
N LEU A 80 -1.74 12.34 -6.95
CA LEU A 80 -0.90 11.64 -7.95
C LEU A 80 0.58 11.56 -7.52
N GLU A 81 1.12 12.65 -6.98
CA GLU A 81 2.50 12.68 -6.51
C GLU A 81 2.73 11.66 -5.38
N VAL A 82 1.76 11.54 -4.46
CA VAL A 82 1.81 10.56 -3.38
C VAL A 82 1.78 9.14 -3.94
N ALA A 83 0.90 8.89 -4.92
CA ALA A 83 0.81 7.60 -5.60
C ALA A 83 2.13 7.20 -6.29
N GLN A 84 2.73 8.12 -7.06
CA GLN A 84 3.95 7.87 -7.82
C GLN A 84 5.20 7.70 -6.94
N LYS A 85 5.32 8.49 -5.87
CA LYS A 85 6.56 8.57 -5.09
C LYS A 85 6.58 7.68 -3.85
N TYR A 86 5.42 7.42 -3.22
CA TYR A 86 5.38 6.90 -1.84
C TYR A 86 4.34 5.79 -1.60
N ALA A 87 3.11 5.93 -2.11
CA ALA A 87 1.96 5.11 -1.69
C ALA A 87 2.19 3.62 -1.93
N PHE A 88 2.89 3.25 -3.00
CA PHE A 88 3.12 1.85 -3.40
C PHE A 88 4.56 1.35 -3.15
N ARG A 89 5.44 2.16 -2.54
CA ARG A 89 6.81 1.75 -2.16
C ARG A 89 6.85 1.02 -0.81
N PHE A 90 7.69 -0.01 -0.66
CA PHE A 90 7.90 -0.65 0.65
C PHE A 90 8.70 0.26 1.58
N GLY A 91 8.06 0.68 2.67
CA GLY A 91 8.64 1.65 3.60
C GLY A 91 8.51 3.08 3.08
N ARG A 92 8.52 4.02 4.02
CA ARG A 92 8.57 5.44 3.71
C ARG A 92 10.03 5.85 3.46
N PRO A 93 10.35 6.50 2.33
CA PRO A 93 11.66 7.12 2.13
C PRO A 93 11.99 8.10 3.27
N SER A 94 13.25 8.17 3.68
CA SER A 94 13.69 9.02 4.79
C SER A 94 13.51 10.51 4.52
N ASP A 95 13.44 10.90 3.25
CA ASP A 95 13.25 12.27 2.74
C ASP A 95 11.77 12.61 2.49
N ALA A 96 10.84 11.68 2.71
CA ALA A 96 9.43 11.93 2.46
C ALA A 96 8.86 12.94 3.49
N PRO A 97 8.14 13.99 3.06
CA PRO A 97 7.60 15.01 3.96
C PRO A 97 6.66 14.36 4.97
N GLN A 98 6.77 14.72 6.24
CA GLN A 98 5.84 14.26 7.29
C GLN A 98 4.41 14.66 6.90
N THR A 99 3.49 13.71 6.98
CA THR A 99 2.08 14.00 6.73
C THR A 99 1.50 14.34 8.10
N GLU A 100 1.33 15.64 8.38
CA GLU A 100 0.71 16.08 9.63
C GLU A 100 -0.63 15.35 9.79
N TYR A 101 -0.86 14.79 10.99
CA TYR A 101 -2.07 14.06 11.35
C TYR A 101 -2.31 12.72 10.63
N SER A 102 -1.35 12.20 9.87
CA SER A 102 -1.47 10.85 9.29
C SER A 102 -1.27 9.77 10.33
N VAL A 103 -2.21 8.83 10.38
CA VAL A 103 -2.09 7.62 11.21
C VAL A 103 -0.99 6.70 10.63
N GLY A 104 -0.78 6.71 9.31
CA GLY A 104 0.17 5.85 8.59
C GLY A 104 1.61 6.39 8.53
N GLN A 105 2.39 6.26 9.62
CA GLN A 105 3.76 6.80 9.65
C GLN A 105 4.80 5.97 8.87
N PHE A 106 4.63 4.65 8.82
CA PHE A 106 5.67 3.73 8.34
C PHE A 106 5.58 3.39 6.84
N GLY A 107 4.49 3.79 6.18
CA GLY A 107 4.29 3.50 4.75
C GLY A 107 4.15 2.01 4.43
N VAL A 108 3.84 1.15 5.40
CA VAL A 108 3.69 -0.32 5.18
C VAL A 108 2.26 -0.82 5.36
N GLY A 109 1.37 -0.05 6.00
CA GLY A 109 0.01 -0.50 6.37
C GLY A 109 -0.79 -1.05 5.20
N MET A 110 -1.01 -0.25 4.16
CA MET A 110 -1.74 -0.67 2.95
C MET A 110 -1.12 -1.91 2.29
N LYS A 111 0.20 -2.02 2.22
CA LYS A 111 0.87 -3.15 1.55
C LYS A 111 0.71 -4.44 2.35
N ARG A 112 0.86 -4.37 3.66
CA ARG A 112 0.64 -5.49 4.57
C ARG A 112 -0.79 -5.98 4.49
N ALA A 113 -1.75 -5.05 4.40
CA ALA A 113 -3.14 -5.41 4.21
C ALA A 113 -3.37 -6.10 2.85
N ILE A 114 -2.90 -5.51 1.75
CA ILE A 114 -2.97 -6.09 0.40
C ILE A 114 -2.45 -7.54 0.40
N PHE A 115 -1.27 -7.77 0.98
CA PHE A 115 -0.65 -9.09 1.06
C PHE A 115 -1.34 -10.05 2.03
N LYS A 116 -2.03 -9.53 3.05
CA LYS A 116 -2.78 -10.36 3.99
C LYS A 116 -4.06 -10.92 3.37
N PHE A 117 -4.72 -10.15 2.50
CA PHE A 117 -6.02 -10.52 1.93
C PHE A 117 -5.92 -11.43 0.71
N GLY A 118 -4.83 -11.38 -0.06
CA GLY A 118 -4.72 -12.27 -1.21
C GLY A 118 -3.49 -12.05 -2.08
N ASN A 119 -3.48 -12.74 -3.22
CA ASN A 119 -2.41 -12.71 -4.21
C ASN A 119 -2.70 -11.80 -5.41
N ARG A 120 -3.83 -11.10 -5.40
CA ARG A 120 -4.20 -10.10 -6.42
C ARG A 120 -4.81 -8.91 -5.72
N PHE A 121 -4.54 -7.72 -6.23
CA PHE A 121 -5.15 -6.51 -5.71
C PHE A 121 -5.48 -5.53 -6.82
N LYS A 122 -6.46 -4.68 -6.54
CA LYS A 122 -6.89 -3.58 -7.40
C LYS A 122 -7.08 -2.34 -6.53
N VAL A 123 -6.43 -1.25 -6.89
CA VAL A 123 -6.62 0.07 -6.27
C VAL A 123 -7.12 1.01 -7.35
N ILE A 124 -8.24 1.68 -7.05
CA ILE A 124 -8.80 2.74 -7.86
C ILE A 124 -8.89 3.97 -6.97
N SER A 125 -8.38 5.09 -7.44
CA SER A 125 -8.42 6.35 -6.69
C SER A 125 -8.80 7.49 -7.62
N SER A 126 -9.71 8.34 -7.13
CA SER A 126 -10.07 9.61 -7.76
C SER A 126 -9.80 10.73 -6.76
N HIS A 127 -8.88 11.60 -7.14
CA HIS A 127 -8.54 12.86 -6.49
C HIS A 127 -8.91 13.99 -7.48
N PRO A 128 -9.24 15.23 -7.04
CA PRO A 128 -9.64 16.31 -7.95
C PRO A 128 -8.70 16.54 -9.15
N GLU A 129 -7.40 16.30 -8.96
CA GLU A 129 -6.37 16.51 -9.97
C GLU A 129 -5.94 15.22 -10.69
N ALA A 130 -6.43 14.04 -10.26
CA ALA A 130 -5.93 12.79 -10.78
C ALA A 130 -6.89 11.61 -10.62
N TYR A 131 -6.90 10.72 -11.60
CA TYR A 131 -7.50 9.41 -11.52
C TYR A 131 -6.45 8.35 -11.86
N PHE A 132 -6.41 7.27 -11.09
CA PHE A 132 -5.56 6.13 -11.44
C PHE A 132 -6.19 4.79 -11.02
N LEU A 133 -5.75 3.76 -11.72
CA LEU A 133 -6.05 2.36 -11.45
C LEU A 133 -4.74 1.57 -11.46
N ILE A 134 -4.56 0.75 -10.45
CA ILE A 134 -3.46 -0.22 -10.36
C ILE A 134 -4.10 -1.59 -10.14
N GLU A 135 -3.66 -2.58 -10.89
CA GLU A 135 -4.12 -3.96 -10.78
C GLU A 135 -2.95 -4.90 -10.98
N GLU A 136 -2.67 -5.73 -9.98
CA GLU A 136 -1.44 -6.53 -9.95
C GLU A 136 -1.69 -7.92 -9.37
N LYS A 137 -0.92 -8.89 -9.89
CA LYS A 137 -0.80 -10.25 -9.34
C LYS A 137 0.52 -10.34 -8.57
N ILE A 138 0.44 -10.73 -7.31
CA ILE A 138 1.54 -10.67 -6.35
C ILE A 138 2.49 -11.85 -6.52
N SER A 139 1.98 -13.06 -6.66
CA SER A 139 2.75 -14.30 -6.87
C SER A 139 2.12 -15.11 -8.00
N ASP A 140 2.91 -15.98 -8.63
CA ASP A 140 2.40 -16.85 -9.70
C ASP A 140 1.56 -18.02 -9.23
#